data_AF-A0A821RK65-F1
#
_entry.id   AF-A0A821RK65-F1
#
_cell.length_a   1.000
_cell.length_b   1.000
_cell.length_c   1.000
_cell.angle_alpha   90.00
_cell.angle_beta   90.00
_cell.angle_gamma   90.00
#
_symmetry.space_group_name_H-M   'P 1'
#
loop_
_entity.id
_entity.type
_entity.pdbx_description
1 polymer ?
#
loop_
_entity_poly.entity_id
_entity_poly.type
_entity_poly.pdbx_seq_one_letter_code
_entity_poly.pdbx_strand_id
1 'polypeptide(L)' 'RAPSELSAHQKKIMFIDDHIGVSIAGLASDARILSRFMRTECINHQYGYDKPMPVTRLMDHVSNSKKKKKAIFL' A
#
# COMPACT_ATOMS: atom_id res chain seq x y z
N ARG A 1 21.00 -27.09 0.09
CA ARG A 1 19.69 -26.63 0.58
C ARG A 1 19.04 -25.84 -0.55
N ALA A 2 17.92 -26.32 -1.10
CA ALA A 2 17.34 -25.74 -2.32
C ALA A 2 16.78 -24.33 -2.04
N PRO A 3 16.99 -23.34 -2.93
CA PRO A 3 16.51 -21.97 -2.73
C PRO A 3 14.98 -21.85 -2.66
N SER A 4 14.26 -22.89 -3.10
CA SER A 4 12.81 -22.98 -3.03
C SER A 4 12.26 -23.11 -1.61
N GLU A 5 12.99 -23.71 -0.67
CA GLU A 5 12.53 -23.88 0.72
C GLU A 5 12.68 -22.62 1.58
N LEU A 6 13.46 -21.64 1.11
CA LEU A 6 13.57 -20.31 1.72
C LEU A 6 12.70 -19.25 1.00
N SER A 7 12.02 -19.64 -0.07
CA SER A 7 11.13 -18.74 -0.80
C SER A 7 9.81 -18.61 -0.05
N ALA A 8 9.76 -17.69 0.91
CA ALA A 8 8.51 -17.33 1.56
C ALA A 8 7.53 -16.79 0.50
N HIS A 9 6.33 -17.36 0.43
CA HIS A 9 5.28 -16.89 -0.46
C HIS A 9 5.07 -15.38 -0.26
N GLN A 10 5.38 -14.59 -1.29
CA GLN A 10 5.27 -13.15 -1.16
C GLN A 10 3.80 -12.73 -1.18
N LYS A 11 3.30 -12.25 -0.03
CA LYS A 11 1.94 -11.69 0.09
C LYS A 11 1.80 -10.51 -0.86
N LYS A 12 1.02 -10.68 -1.93
CA LYS A 12 0.75 -9.64 -2.92
C LYS A 12 -0.30 -8.64 -2.43
N ILE A 13 -1.25 -9.11 -1.63
CA ILE A 13 -2.32 -8.30 -1.03
C ILE A 13 -1.87 -7.83 0.35
N MET A 14 -1.95 -6.52 0.58
CA MET A 14 -1.65 -5.87 1.84
C MET A 14 -2.83 -4.99 2.25
N PHE A 15 -3.27 -5.15 3.49
CA PHE A 15 -4.28 -4.28 4.08
C PHE A 15 -3.63 -2.96 4.52
N ILE A 16 -4.17 -1.84 4.05
CA ILE A 16 -3.69 -0.50 4.39
C ILE A 16 -4.57 0.08 5.49
N ASP A 17 -5.88 -0.03 5.34
CA ASP A 17 -6.88 0.43 6.30
C ASP A 17 -8.04 -0.57 6.32
N ASP A 18 -8.96 -0.44 7.27
CA ASP A 18 -10.10 -1.34 7.42
C ASP A 18 -10.94 -1.44 6.14
N HIS A 19 -11.03 -0.34 5.38
CA HIS A 19 -11.76 -0.24 4.12
C HIS A 19 -10.86 -0.18 2.87
N ILE A 20 -9.54 -0.43 2.98
CA ILE A 20 -8.60 -0.31 1.86
C ILE A 20 -7.63 -1.50 1.76
N GLY A 21 -7.74 -2.25 0.66
CA GLY A 21 -6.80 -3.28 0.23
C GLY A 21 -5.91 -2.82 -0.93
N VAL A 22 -4.64 -3.25 -0.92
CA VAL A 22 -3.70 -2.93 -2.01
C VAL A 22 -2.98 -4.18 -2.48
N SER A 23 -2.91 -4.37 -3.78
CA SER A 23 -2.06 -5.35 -4.43
C SER A 23 -0.95 -4.66 -5.22
N ILE A 24 0.31 -4.97 -4.90
CA ILE A 24 1.46 -4.36 -5.58
C ILE A 24 2.17 -5.40 -6.42
N ALA A 25 2.28 -5.12 -7.72
CA ALA A 25 3.10 -5.89 -8.64
C ALA A 25 4.43 -5.15 -8.87
N GLY A 26 5.55 -5.80 -8.55
CA GLY A 26 6.89 -5.23 -8.72
C GLY A 26 7.86 -5.61 -7.60
N LEU A 27 8.81 -4.71 -7.30
CA LEU A 27 9.84 -4.92 -6.28
C LEU A 27 9.23 -4.93 -4.87
N ALA A 28 9.59 -5.94 -4.07
CA ALA A 28 9.12 -6.11 -2.70
C ALA A 28 9.45 -4.91 -1.78
N SER A 29 10.63 -4.33 -1.97
CA SER A 29 11.11 -3.15 -1.23
C SER A 29 10.19 -1.95 -1.43
N ASP A 30 9.78 -1.74 -2.68
CA ASP A 30 8.91 -0.65 -3.07
C ASP A 30 7.50 -0.81 -2.52
N ALA A 31 7.00 -2.05 -2.53
CA ALA A 31 5.70 -2.38 -1.97
C ALA A 31 5.64 -2.01 -0.48
N ARG A 32 6.69 -2.32 0.29
CA ARG A 32 6.79 -1.99 1.73
C ARG A 32 6.83 -0.49 2.00
N ILE A 33 7.60 0.26 1.19
CA ILE A 33 7.71 1.71 1.35
C ILE A 33 6.38 2.38 0.99
N LEU A 34 5.74 1.94 -0.10
CA LEU A 34 4.46 2.48 -0.52
C LEU A 34 3.36 2.15 0.49
N SER A 35 3.27 0.91 0.97
CA SER A 35 2.27 0.52 1.97
C SER A 35 2.41 1.32 3.27
N ARG A 36 3.64 1.60 3.71
CA ARG A 36 3.89 2.44 4.89
C ARG A 36 3.39 3.86 4.66
N PHE A 37 3.70 4.44 3.50
CA PHE A 37 3.22 5.77 3.13
C PHE A 37 1.68 5.83 3.13
N MET A 38 1.01 4.88 2.46
CA MET A 38 -0.46 4.88 2.37
C MET A 38 -1.12 4.71 3.74
N ARG A 39 -0.56 3.88 4.63
CA ARG A 39 -1.03 3.74 6.02
C ARG A 39 -0.93 5.05 6.79
N THR A 40 0.21 5.74 6.68
CA THR A 40 0.40 7.04 7.33
C THR A 40 -0.60 8.07 6.83
N GLU A 41 -0.87 8.12 5.52
CA GLU A 41 -1.88 9.03 4.97
C GLU A 41 -3.28 8.73 5.50
N CYS A 42 -3.68 7.45 5.61
CA CYS A 42 -4.98 7.07 6.15
C CYS A 42 -5.12 7.46 7.63
N ILE A 43 -4.10 7.17 8.45
CA ILE A 43 -4.07 7.55 9.88
C ILE A 43 -4.13 9.07 10.04
N ASN A 44 -3.36 9.83 9.25
CA ASN A 44 -3.36 11.29 9.32
C ASN A 44 -4.73 11.87 8.95
N HIS A 45 -5.42 11.27 7.98
CA HIS A 45 -6.77 11.70 7.61
C HIS A 45 -7.79 11.37 8.68
N GLN A 46 -7.72 10.17 9.26
CA GLN A 46 -8.58 9.79 10.37
C GLN A 46 -8.36 10.71 11.57
N TYR A 47 -7.11 11.01 11.91
CA TYR A 47 -6.77 11.93 13.01
C TYR A 47 -7.21 13.38 12.75
N GLY A 48 -7.15 13.85 11.50
CA GLY A 48 -7.48 15.24 11.15
C GLY A 48 -8.96 15.50 10.89
N TYR A 49 -9.71 14.49 10.44
CA TYR A 49 -11.09 14.65 9.97
C TYR A 49 -12.10 13.71 10.65
N ASP A 50 -11.66 12.85 11.58
CA ASP A 50 -12.45 11.80 12.24
C ASP A 50 -13.25 10.92 11.26
N LYS A 51 -12.71 10.73 10.06
CA LYS A 51 -13.36 10.01 8.95
C LYS A 51 -12.39 9.08 8.23
N PRO A 52 -12.86 7.96 7.68
CA PRO A 52 -12.06 7.08 6.86
C PRO A 52 -11.56 7.79 5.59
N MET A 53 -10.30 7.58 5.21
CA MET A 53 -9.71 8.19 4.02
C MET A 53 -10.42 7.72 2.73
N PRO A 54 -10.96 8.62 1.89
CA PRO A 54 -11.52 8.24 0.60
C PRO A 54 -10.45 7.69 -0.35
N VAL A 55 -10.74 6.57 -1.02
CA VAL A 55 -9.81 5.90 -1.93
C VAL A 55 -9.32 6.83 -3.05
N THR A 56 -10.21 7.63 -3.64
CA THR A 56 -9.85 8.60 -4.70
C THR A 56 -8.80 9.60 -4.23
N ARG A 57 -8.93 10.11 -3.00
CA ARG A 57 -7.97 11.07 -2.45
C ARG A 57 -6.63 10.43 -2.14
N LEU A 58 -6.66 9.20 -1.62
CA LEU A 58 -5.45 8.40 -1.42
C LEU A 58 -4.73 8.13 -2.76
N MET A 59 -5.48 7.88 -3.84
CA MET A 59 -4.92 7.74 -5.18
C MET A 59 -4.22 9.01 -5.66
N ASP A 60 -4.83 10.18 -5.45
CA ASP A 60 -4.21 11.45 -5.83
C ASP A 60 -2.90 11.69 -5.07
N HIS A 61 -2.86 11.36 -3.77
CA HIS A 61 -1.66 11.45 -2.95
C HIS A 61 -0.56 10.49 -3.45
N VAL A 62 -0.92 9.27 -3.84
CA VAL A 62 0.01 8.29 -4.42
C VAL A 62 0.49 8.71 -5.81
N SER A 63 -0.39 9.26 -6.64
CA SER A 63 -0.10 9.74 -7.99
C SER A 63 0.87 10.93 -7.98
N ASN A 64 0.66 11.86 -7.04
CA ASN A 64 1.55 13.00 -6.85
C ASN A 64 2.87 12.60 -6.15
N SER A 65 2.87 11.49 -5.41
CA SER A 65 4.11 10.93 -4.91
C SER A 65 5.00 10.49 -6.07
N LYS A 66 6.29 10.85 -6.06
CA LYS A 66 7.25 10.49 -7.11
C LYS A 66 7.44 8.97 -7.30
N LYS A 67 6.80 8.14 -6.48
CA LYS A 67 6.83 6.67 -6.53
C LYS A 67 5.76 6.13 -7.51
N LYS A 68 5.82 6.53 -8.78
CA LYS A 68 4.94 6.00 -9.84
C LYS A 68 5.16 4.49 -10.00
N LYS A 69 4.24 3.68 -9.49
CA LYS A 69 4.29 2.21 -9.60
C LYS A 69 2.90 1.69 -9.92
N LYS A 70 2.84 0.61 -10.71
CA LYS A 70 1.58 -0.08 -11.03
C LYS A 70 1.10 -0.82 -9.78
N ALA A 71 0.32 -0.14 -8.96
CA ALA A 71 -0.43 -0.74 -7.85
C ALA A 71 -1.87 -0.95 -8.32
N ILE A 72 -2.40 -2.15 -8.07
CA ILE A 72 -3.79 -2.50 -8.33
C ILE A 72 -4.50 -2.42 -6.98
N PHE A 73 -5.46 -1.51 -6.87
CA PHE A 73 -6.26 -1.29 -5.67
C PHE A 73 -7.51 -2.15 -5.76
N LEU A 74 -7.77 -2.93 -4.70
CA LEU A 74 -8.90 -3.87 -4.60
C LEU A 74 -9.79 -3.47 -3.43
#